data_AF-A0A2S9SJR3-F1
#
_entry.id   AF-A0A2S9SJR3-F1
#
_cell.length_a   1.000
_cell.length_b   1.000
_cell.length_c   1.000
_cell.angle_alpha   90.00
_cell.angle_beta   90.00
_cell.angle_gamma   90.00
#
_symmetry.space_group_name_H-M   'P 1'
#
loop_
_entity.id
_entity.type
_entity.pdbx_description
1 polymer ?
#
loop_
_entity_poly.entity_id
_entity_poly.type
_entity_poly.pdbx_seq_one_letter_code
_entity_poly.pdbx_strand_id
1 'polypeptide(L)'
;LGLIGMQLALTELWCSYGVRPDLVIGHSMGEVAAAVVAGALTPAEGLRVPATRSRLMAPLSGPGGMALLELDAPTTEALIADFPQVTLGIYNSPRQTVIAGPTEQIDELITRVRARDRFASRVNIEVAPHNPAMDALQPAMRSELADLT
;
A
#
# COMPACT_ATOMS: atom_id res chain seq x y z
N LEU A 1 -13.08 3.91 -2.27
CA LEU A 1 -13.40 4.94 -3.28
C LEU A 1 -13.26 6.36 -2.76
N GLY A 2 -13.64 6.67 -1.51
CA GLY A 2 -13.55 8.04 -0.97
C GLY A 2 -12.17 8.71 -1.09
N LEU A 3 -11.08 7.98 -0.81
CA LEU A 3 -9.72 8.54 -0.87
C LEU A 3 -9.33 9.01 -2.28
N ILE A 4 -9.51 8.18 -3.31
CA ILE A 4 -9.16 8.55 -4.69
C ILE A 4 -10.04 9.69 -5.20
N GLY A 5 -11.34 9.68 -4.89
CA GLY A 5 -12.23 10.79 -5.24
C GLY A 5 -11.76 12.12 -4.63
N MET A 6 -11.36 12.09 -3.36
CA MET A 6 -10.79 13.26 -2.68
C MET A 6 -9.46 13.70 -3.30
N GLN A 7 -8.57 12.77 -3.65
CA GLN A 7 -7.28 13.09 -4.30
C GLN A 7 -7.48 13.77 -5.67
N LEU A 8 -8.39 13.24 -6.50
CA LEU A 8 -8.69 13.84 -7.81
C LEU A 8 -9.36 15.21 -7.66
N ALA A 9 -10.34 15.34 -6.75
CA ALA A 9 -11.01 16.61 -6.51
C ALA A 9 -10.05 17.70 -5.97
N LEU A 10 -9.14 17.34 -5.07
CA LEU A 10 -8.11 18.26 -4.57
C LEU A 10 -7.13 18.65 -5.68
N THR A 11 -6.78 17.72 -6.57
CA THR A 11 -5.91 18.02 -7.71
C THR A 11 -6.59 19.02 -8.65
N GLU A 12 -7.87 18.78 -9.00
CA GLU A 12 -8.65 19.72 -9.81
C GLU A 12 -8.82 21.08 -9.15
N LEU A 13 -8.96 21.12 -7.82
CA LEU A 13 -8.98 22.38 -7.06
C LEU A 13 -7.67 23.15 -7.25
N TRP A 14 -6.51 22.50 -7.08
CA TRP A 14 -5.22 23.14 -7.34
C TRP A 14 -5.07 23.60 -8.79
N CYS A 15 -5.56 22.80 -9.75
CA CYS A 15 -5.61 23.17 -11.15
C CYS A 15 -6.48 24.41 -11.41
N SER A 16 -7.60 24.56 -10.69
CA SER A 16 -8.44 25.75 -10.82
C SER A 16 -7.72 27.04 -10.38
N TYR A 17 -6.72 26.94 -9.50
CA TYR A 17 -5.85 28.04 -9.08
C TYR A 17 -4.61 28.24 -9.98
N GLY A 18 -4.54 27.54 -11.12
CA GLY A 18 -3.44 27.68 -12.08
C GLY A 18 -2.19 26.84 -11.75
N VAL A 19 -2.21 26.03 -10.69
CA VAL A 19 -1.14 25.06 -10.42
C VAL A 19 -1.28 23.90 -11.40
N ARG A 20 -0.22 23.55 -12.13
CA ARG A 20 -0.20 22.37 -13.02
C ARG A 20 0.96 21.47 -12.60
N PRO A 21 0.73 20.18 -12.34
CA PRO A 21 1.81 19.29 -11.96
C PRO A 21 2.69 18.97 -13.18
N ASP A 22 4.00 19.20 -13.07
CA ASP A 22 4.98 18.70 -14.05
C ASP A 22 5.24 17.19 -13.86
N LEU A 23 5.09 16.71 -12.63
CA LEU A 23 5.33 15.32 -12.21
C LEU A 23 4.33 14.92 -11.13
N VAL A 24 3.97 13.64 -11.10
CA VAL A 24 3.11 13.05 -10.07
C VAL A 24 3.71 11.76 -9.54
N ILE A 25 3.62 11.56 -8.22
CA ILE A 25 4.04 10.34 -7.54
C ILE A 25 2.92 9.94 -6.60
N GLY A 26 2.46 8.70 -6.72
CA GLY A 26 1.54 8.09 -5.78
C GLY A 26 2.26 7.09 -4.90
N HIS A 27 1.70 6.84 -3.73
CA HIS A 27 2.17 5.78 -2.84
C HIS A 27 1.11 4.69 -2.74
N SER A 28 1.43 3.47 -3.16
CA SER A 28 0.50 2.33 -3.18
C SER A 28 -0.80 2.71 -3.91
N MET A 29 -1.96 2.69 -3.25
CA MET A 29 -3.23 3.05 -3.89
C MET A 29 -3.30 4.51 -4.40
N GLY A 30 -2.43 5.39 -3.90
CA GLY A 30 -2.29 6.74 -4.44
C GLY A 30 -1.76 6.77 -5.88
N GLU A 31 -1.07 5.71 -6.34
CA GLU A 31 -0.58 5.61 -7.72
C GLU A 31 -1.72 5.61 -8.74
N VAL A 32 -2.90 5.09 -8.37
CA VAL A 32 -4.06 5.13 -9.25
C VAL A 32 -4.53 6.56 -9.49
N ALA A 33 -4.56 7.39 -8.45
CA ALA A 33 -4.88 8.81 -8.60
C ALA A 33 -3.81 9.52 -9.44
N ALA A 34 -2.53 9.23 -9.18
CA ALA A 34 -1.43 9.78 -9.97
C ALA A 34 -1.52 9.40 -11.45
N ALA A 35 -1.87 8.14 -11.77
CA ALA A 35 -2.07 7.66 -13.13
C ALA A 35 -3.20 8.42 -13.85
N VAL A 36 -4.31 8.72 -13.15
CA VAL A 36 -5.39 9.54 -13.70
C VAL A 36 -4.92 10.96 -13.98
N VAL A 37 -4.22 11.59 -13.03
CA VAL A 37 -3.72 12.96 -13.19
C VAL A 37 -2.67 13.06 -14.30
N ALA A 38 -1.85 12.02 -14.49
CA ALA A 38 -0.90 11.91 -15.59
C ALA A 38 -1.56 11.62 -16.95
N GLY A 39 -2.87 11.35 -16.98
CA GLY A 39 -3.61 10.99 -18.20
C GLY A 39 -3.41 9.56 -18.67
N ALA A 40 -2.79 8.69 -17.87
CA ALA A 40 -2.62 7.27 -18.18
C ALA A 40 -3.91 6.46 -17.94
N LEU A 41 -4.84 6.97 -17.13
CA LEU A 41 -6.18 6.42 -16.95
C LEU A 41 -7.21 7.54 -17.02
N THR A 42 -8.40 7.27 -17.54
CA THR A 42 -9.55 8.15 -17.33
C THR A 42 -9.99 8.12 -15.86
N PRO A 43 -10.69 9.14 -15.35
CA PRO A 43 -11.23 9.12 -13.99
C PRO A 43 -12.14 7.90 -13.72
N ALA A 44 -12.89 7.46 -14.72
CA ALA A 44 -13.75 6.28 -14.60
C ALA A 44 -12.94 4.99 -14.42
N GLU A 45 -11.90 4.79 -15.22
CA GLU A 45 -10.97 3.66 -15.08
C GLU A 45 -10.21 3.71 -13.75
N GLY A 46 -9.75 4.89 -13.36
CA GLY A 46 -9.10 5.12 -12.07
C GLY A 46 -9.98 4.75 -10.87
N LEU A 47 -11.31 4.91 -10.96
CA LEU A 47 -12.24 4.45 -9.92
C LEU A 47 -12.48 2.93 -9.98
N ARG A 48 -12.44 2.31 -11.17
CA ARG A 48 -12.59 0.86 -11.35
C ARG A 48 -11.47 0.08 -10.67
N VAL A 49 -10.22 0.50 -10.80
CA VAL A 49 -9.05 -0.19 -10.20
C VAL A 49 -9.20 -0.44 -8.68
N PRO A 50 -9.38 0.58 -7.81
CA PRO A 50 -9.58 0.39 -6.38
C PRO A 50 -10.89 -0.32 -6.06
N ALA A 51 -11.95 -0.15 -6.86
CA ALA A 51 -13.21 -0.86 -6.66
C ALA A 51 -13.02 -2.37 -6.83
N THR A 52 -12.45 -2.78 -7.97
CA THR A 52 -12.15 -4.18 -8.30
C THR A 52 -11.20 -4.78 -7.27
N ARG A 53 -10.10 -4.09 -6.97
CA ARG A 53 -9.14 -4.54 -5.95
C ARG A 53 -9.81 -4.74 -4.59
N SER A 54 -10.58 -3.76 -4.12
CA SER A 54 -11.22 -3.87 -2.80
C SER A 54 -12.24 -5.01 -2.74
N ARG A 55 -13.03 -5.20 -3.81
CA ARG A 55 -14.00 -6.31 -3.91
C ARG A 55 -13.31 -7.67 -3.90
N LEU A 56 -12.21 -7.82 -4.64
CA LEU A 56 -11.43 -9.06 -4.69
C LEU A 56 -10.63 -9.32 -3.41
N MET A 57 -10.24 -8.26 -2.69
CA MET A 57 -9.55 -8.38 -1.40
C MET A 57 -10.50 -8.71 -0.25
N ALA A 58 -11.79 -8.34 -0.34
CA ALA A 58 -12.73 -8.49 0.77
C ALA A 58 -12.76 -9.91 1.39
N PRO A 59 -12.73 -11.01 0.61
CA PRO A 59 -12.67 -12.37 1.16
C PRO A 59 -11.35 -12.73 1.85
N LEU A 60 -10.27 -11.99 1.59
CA LEU A 60 -8.97 -12.16 2.24
C LEU A 60 -8.82 -11.36 3.54
N SER A 61 -9.84 -10.57 3.91
CA SER A 61 -9.85 -9.82 5.17
C SER A 61 -9.82 -10.82 6.34
N GLY A 62 -8.84 -10.69 7.24
CA GLY A 62 -8.53 -11.73 8.22
C GLY A 62 -7.24 -11.44 8.99
N PRO A 63 -6.49 -12.47 9.46
CA PRO A 63 -5.34 -12.29 10.35
C PRO A 63 -4.07 -11.82 9.60
N GLY A 64 -4.18 -10.71 8.87
CA GLY A 64 -3.05 -10.01 8.27
C GLY A 64 -2.90 -8.62 8.89
N GLY A 65 -1.67 -8.12 8.94
CA GLY A 65 -1.40 -6.78 9.44
C GLY A 65 -0.12 -6.21 8.85
N MET A 66 0.14 -4.95 9.21
CA MET A 66 1.37 -4.26 8.85
C MET A 66 1.93 -3.51 10.06
N ALA A 67 3.25 -3.35 10.09
CA ALA A 67 3.94 -2.52 11.07
C ALA A 67 4.93 -1.59 10.40
N LEU A 68 4.88 -0.32 10.80
CA LEU A 68 5.92 0.66 10.51
C LEU A 68 7.05 0.47 11.54
N LEU A 69 8.28 0.39 11.04
CA LEU A 69 9.50 0.23 11.81
C LEU A 69 10.45 1.38 11.49
N GLU A 70 11.01 2.03 12.51
CA GLU A 70 12.11 3.00 12.34
C GLU A 70 13.45 2.27 12.21
N LEU A 71 13.56 1.51 11.13
CA LEU A 71 14.75 0.75 10.73
C LEU A 71 15.01 0.99 9.24
N ASP A 72 16.26 0.86 8.83
CA ASP A 72 16.62 0.79 7.42
C ASP A 72 16.27 -0.59 6.82
N ALA A 73 16.33 -0.69 5.49
CA ALA A 73 15.98 -1.91 4.79
C ALA A 73 16.85 -3.12 5.18
N PRO A 74 18.20 -3.06 5.16
CA PRO A 74 19.03 -4.21 5.52
C PRO A 74 18.77 -4.72 6.95
N THR A 75 18.57 -3.80 7.90
CA THR A 75 18.26 -4.18 9.29
C THR A 75 16.88 -4.82 9.40
N THR A 76 15.89 -4.32 8.66
CA THR A 76 14.55 -4.92 8.62
C THR A 76 14.57 -6.30 7.97
N GLU A 77 15.30 -6.49 6.86
CA GLU A 77 15.47 -7.79 6.20
C GLU A 77 16.10 -8.81 7.14
N ALA A 78 17.17 -8.44 7.85
CA ALA A 78 17.81 -9.30 8.84
C ALA A 78 16.87 -9.63 10.02
N LEU A 79 16.04 -8.67 10.45
CA LEU A 79 15.06 -8.85 11.52
C LEU A 79 13.98 -9.89 11.15
N ILE A 80 13.53 -9.89 9.90
CA ILE A 80 12.43 -10.76 9.42
C ILE A 80 12.91 -12.08 8.80
N ALA A 81 14.21 -12.36 8.78
CA ALA A 81 14.78 -13.53 8.11
C ALA A 81 14.16 -14.88 8.57
N ASP A 82 13.78 -14.98 9.85
CA ASP A 82 13.14 -16.18 10.42
C ASP A 82 11.61 -16.18 10.27
N PHE A 83 11.03 -15.18 9.60
CA PHE A 83 9.60 -14.99 9.42
C PHE A 83 9.23 -15.06 7.93
N PRO A 84 9.16 -16.27 7.33
CA PRO A 84 8.97 -16.44 5.87
C PRO A 84 7.63 -15.92 5.35
N GLN A 85 6.66 -15.66 6.23
CA GLN A 85 5.36 -15.10 5.88
C GLN A 85 5.30 -13.57 6.01
N VAL A 86 6.38 -12.94 6.51
CA VAL A 86 6.51 -11.48 6.63
C VAL A 86 7.35 -10.97 5.48
N THR A 87 6.91 -9.88 4.87
CA THR A 87 7.60 -9.22 3.76
C THR A 87 7.87 -7.78 4.11
N LEU A 88 9.05 -7.27 3.75
CA LEU A 88 9.32 -5.84 3.70
C LEU A 88 8.58 -5.24 2.49
N GLY A 89 7.41 -4.65 2.73
CA GLY A 89 6.49 -4.22 1.68
C GLY A 89 6.64 -2.76 1.27
N ILE A 90 7.16 -1.89 2.15
CA ILE A 90 7.28 -0.46 1.88
C ILE A 90 8.61 0.10 2.41
N TYR A 91 9.26 0.93 1.60
CA TYR A 91 10.47 1.67 1.90
C TYR A 91 10.13 3.17 2.00
N ASN A 92 9.68 3.62 3.18
CA ASN A 92 9.21 5.00 3.36
C ASN A 92 10.34 6.03 3.34
N SER A 93 11.51 5.67 3.87
CA SER A 93 12.70 6.51 3.92
C SER A 93 13.95 5.65 4.14
N PRO A 94 15.16 6.21 4.06
CA PRO A 94 16.39 5.48 4.38
C PRO A 94 16.43 4.87 5.79
N ARG A 95 15.55 5.31 6.70
CA ARG A 95 15.49 4.86 8.11
C ARG A 95 14.10 4.39 8.53
N GLN A 96 13.19 4.18 7.58
CA GLN A 96 11.83 3.78 7.90
C GLN A 96 11.28 2.82 6.85
N THR A 97 10.78 1.69 7.33
CA THR A 97 10.21 0.61 6.53
C THR A 97 8.85 0.17 7.05
N VAL A 98 8.05 -0.49 6.22
CA VAL A 98 6.82 -1.16 6.66
C VAL A 98 6.86 -2.63 6.25
N ILE A 99 6.63 -3.49 7.22
CA ILE A 99 6.49 -4.93 7.03
C ILE A 99 5.02 -5.34 6.98
N ALA A 100 4.70 -6.40 6.27
CA ALA A 100 3.36 -6.96 6.13
C ALA A 100 3.37 -8.48 6.28
N GLY A 101 2.41 -9.05 7.00
CA GLY A 101 2.34 -10.49 7.25
C GLY A 101 1.27 -10.89 8.27
N PRO A 102 1.33 -12.11 8.83
CA PRO A 102 0.38 -12.58 9.84
C PRO A 102 0.38 -11.69 11.09
N THR A 103 -0.80 -11.42 11.64
CA THR A 103 -0.99 -10.51 12.79
C THR A 103 -0.06 -10.82 13.98
N GLU A 104 0.03 -12.09 14.38
CA GLU A 104 0.85 -12.50 15.52
C GLU A 104 2.35 -12.24 15.31
N GLN A 105 2.85 -12.51 14.09
CA GLN A 105 4.25 -12.26 13.74
C GLN A 105 4.54 -10.75 13.67
N ILE A 106 3.60 -9.96 13.18
CA ILE A 106 3.70 -8.49 13.18
C ILE A 106 3.80 -7.95 14.61
N ASP A 107 2.95 -8.43 15.54
CA ASP A 107 2.97 -7.99 16.94
C ASP A 107 4.25 -8.43 17.67
N GLU A 108 4.75 -9.63 17.38
CA GLU A 108 6.05 -10.10 17.87
C GLU A 108 7.18 -9.19 17.38
N LEU A 109 7.22 -8.87 16.09
CA LEU A 109 8.25 -8.02 15.49
C LEU A 109 8.20 -6.58 16.02
N ILE A 110 7.01 -6.01 16.23
CA ILE A 110 6.84 -4.72 16.92
C ILE A 110 7.49 -4.77 18.32
N THR A 111 7.23 -5.84 19.07
CA THR A 111 7.77 -6.01 20.43
C THR A 111 9.30 -6.12 20.41
N ARG A 112 9.87 -6.90 19.48
CA ARG A 112 11.33 -7.05 19.30
C ARG A 112 12.01 -5.72 18.97
N VAL A 113 11.39 -4.87 18.14
CA VAL A 113 11.96 -3.55 17.78
C VAL A 113 11.86 -2.57 18.95
N ARG A 114 10.73 -2.54 19.66
CA ARG A 114 10.55 -1.69 20.85
C ARG A 114 11.50 -2.05 21.99
N ALA A 115 11.81 -3.34 22.16
CA ALA A 115 12.78 -3.81 23.15
C ALA A 115 14.22 -3.33 22.89
N ARG A 116 14.49 -2.77 21.70
CA ARG A 116 15.78 -2.16 21.31
C ARG A 116 15.71 -0.62 21.32
N ASP A 117 14.74 -0.03 22.03
CA ASP A 117 14.49 1.41 22.09
C ASP A 117 14.30 2.08 20.72
N ARG A 118 13.69 1.35 19.77
CA ARG A 118 13.35 1.84 18.43
C ARG A 118 11.84 1.95 18.26
N PHE A 119 11.40 2.94 17.48
CA PHE A 119 9.99 3.12 17.18
C PHE A 119 9.46 1.98 16.29
N ALA A 120 8.36 1.39 16.71
CA ALA A 120 7.55 0.50 15.88
C ALA A 120 6.06 0.71 16.22
N SER A 121 5.21 0.75 15.19
CA SER A 121 3.78 0.93 15.35
C SER A 121 3.00 0.10 14.36
N ARG A 122 1.87 -0.44 14.81
CA ARG A 122 0.90 -1.09 13.93
C ARG A 122 0.30 -0.05 12.98
N VAL A 123 0.11 -0.45 11.72
CA VAL A 123 -0.67 0.31 10.74
C VAL A 123 -2.11 -0.18 10.85
N ASN A 124 -3.08 0.75 10.87
CA ASN A 124 -4.50 0.41 10.99
C ASN A 124 -5.04 -0.20 9.70
N ILE A 125 -4.76 -1.49 9.49
CA ILE A 125 -5.19 -2.29 8.34
C ILE A 125 -5.32 -3.76 8.75
N GLU A 126 -6.42 -4.39 8.33
CA GLU A 126 -6.78 -5.79 8.66
C GLU A 126 -6.53 -6.74 7.48
N VAL A 127 -5.64 -6.32 6.60
CA VAL A 127 -5.13 -7.08 5.45
C VAL A 127 -3.62 -6.81 5.36
N ALA A 128 -2.88 -7.76 4.79
CA ALA A 128 -1.45 -7.60 4.52
C ALA A 128 -1.24 -7.31 3.02
N PRO A 129 -1.41 -6.06 2.54
CA PRO A 129 -1.03 -5.70 1.18
C PRO A 129 0.50 -5.75 1.04
N HIS A 130 1.01 -5.82 -0.19
CA HIS A 130 2.45 -5.91 -0.47
C HIS A 130 3.12 -7.14 0.19
N ASN A 131 2.34 -8.22 0.32
CA ASN A 131 2.73 -9.53 0.85
C ASN A 131 2.22 -10.62 -0.12
N PRO A 132 2.90 -11.78 -0.23
CA PRO A 132 2.49 -12.90 -1.09
C PRO A 132 1.05 -13.39 -0.90
N ALA A 133 0.41 -13.12 0.25
CA ALA A 133 -1.02 -13.37 0.44
C ALA A 133 -1.91 -12.72 -0.63
N MET A 134 -1.43 -11.66 -1.29
CA MET A 134 -2.13 -10.97 -2.37
C MET A 134 -2.02 -11.67 -3.73
N ASP A 135 -1.16 -12.68 -3.89
CA ASP A 135 -0.92 -13.31 -5.20
C ASP A 135 -2.17 -13.97 -5.78
N ALA A 136 -3.05 -14.47 -4.92
CA ALA A 136 -4.34 -15.05 -5.30
C ALA A 136 -5.25 -14.06 -6.06
N LEU A 137 -5.05 -12.75 -5.90
CA LEU A 137 -5.84 -11.74 -6.61
C LEU A 137 -5.35 -11.49 -8.03
N GLN A 138 -4.08 -11.77 -8.32
CA GLN A 138 -3.46 -11.34 -9.57
C GLN A 138 -4.22 -11.82 -10.81
N PRO A 139 -4.66 -13.09 -10.93
CA PRO A 139 -5.38 -13.55 -12.12
C PRO A 139 -6.72 -12.83 -12.32
N ALA A 140 -7.51 -12.70 -11.25
CA ALA A 140 -8.81 -12.05 -11.32
C ALA A 140 -8.68 -10.54 -11.61
N MET A 141 -7.73 -9.86 -10.96
CA MET A 141 -7.44 -8.44 -11.22
C MET A 141 -7.02 -8.22 -12.67
N ARG A 142 -6.13 -9.06 -13.22
CA ARG A 142 -5.69 -8.96 -14.63
C ARG A 142 -6.86 -9.15 -15.58
N SER A 143 -7.73 -10.13 -15.31
CA SER A 143 -8.89 -10.41 -16.15
C SER A 143 -9.90 -9.24 -16.16
N GLU A 144 -10.27 -8.73 -15.00
CA GLU A 144 -11.31 -7.70 -14.86
C GLU A 144 -10.88 -6.27 -15.22
N LEU A 145 -9.58 -6.05 -15.34
CA LEU A 145 -8.98 -4.76 -15.72
C LEU A 145 -8.25 -4.85 -17.07
N ALA A 146 -8.47 -5.93 -17.85
CA ALA A 146 -7.81 -6.14 -19.14
C ALA A 146 -8.20 -5.12 -20.22
N ASP A 147 -9.32 -4.44 -20.05
CA ASP A 147 -9.89 -3.46 -20.97
C ASP A 147 -9.51 -2.01 -20.65
N LEU A 148 -8.72 -1.78 -19.58
CA LEU A 148 -8.22 -0.44 -19.29
C LEU A 148 -7.19 -0.02 -20.35
N THR A 149 -7.23 1.26 -20.69
CA THR A 149 -6.34 1.86 -21.70
C THR A 149 -4.96 2.22 -21.17
#